data_AF-A0A5R9F4F7-F1
#
_entry.id   AF-A0A5R9F4F7-F1
#
_cell.length_a   1.000
_cell.length_b   1.000
_cell.length_c   1.000
_cell.angle_alpha   90.00
_cell.angle_beta   90.00
_cell.angle_gamma   90.00
#
_symmetry.space_group_name_H-M   'P 1'
#
loop_
_entity.id
_entity.type
_entity.pdbx_description
1 polymer ?
#
loop_
_entity_poly.entity_id
_entity_poly.type
_entity_poly.pdbx_seq_one_letter_code
_entity_poly.pdbx_strand_id
1 'polypeptide(L)'
;MNKAALVSITATILLFLAAGTGFYFLYTHYENLTVQASSTLGRELSLEEQGEIDANPDLKSIIHETQKSVVQIEVTTSDGKNVGSGFLYNEKGDVITNAHVVSGASEVTVKTSDAKQFSGQVIGKGETDDVALVRVPDLAGQEPLAITKERLAETGDEVIALGSPLGLQNTVTTGIISGTDREFTLDPYRYEGVYQISAPITNGNSGGPLIDQHTGEAVAINSAGTDSGAIGFSIPLPNVLDKIENWASEGTEVKSEEPEVEEDTTEEDSSTRGLTGEDFENSASYLIGYFYESLDTRDYLTAYSLLGSRWQSEMGYENFREGYLHTLGVRVTNLTGKLSEDRESVLVTGTVEAEERTDDKKTVTSLYSVNYEVAYENDQLKILHGKAKRLK
;
A
#
# COMPACT_ATOMS: atom_id res chain seq x y z
N MET A 1 77.19 29.32 -27.45
CA MET A 1 75.71 29.32 -27.51
C MET A 1 75.22 30.55 -26.77
N ASN A 2 74.39 31.40 -27.39
CA ASN A 2 73.98 32.67 -26.79
C ASN A 2 73.07 32.40 -25.58
N LYS A 3 73.25 33.10 -24.45
CA LYS A 3 72.51 32.82 -23.20
C LYS A 3 70.99 32.80 -23.39
N ALA A 4 70.47 33.64 -24.30
CA ALA A 4 69.06 33.67 -24.67
C ALA A 4 68.56 32.38 -25.36
N ALA A 5 69.40 31.74 -26.19
CA ALA A 5 69.04 30.48 -26.84
C ALA A 5 69.01 29.32 -25.83
N LEU A 6 69.91 29.34 -24.84
CA LEU A 6 69.91 28.34 -23.77
C LEU A 6 68.62 28.42 -22.95
N VAL A 7 68.21 29.64 -22.56
CA VAL A 7 66.99 29.89 -21.79
C VAL A 7 65.74 29.40 -22.54
N SER A 8 65.64 29.71 -23.84
CA SER A 8 64.52 29.28 -24.67
C SER A 8 64.42 27.75 -24.76
N ILE A 9 65.55 27.07 -25.00
CA ILE A 9 65.60 25.60 -25.07
C ILE A 9 65.18 24.98 -23.72
N THR A 10 65.67 25.49 -22.58
CA THR A 10 65.23 24.99 -21.27
C THR A 10 63.75 25.23 -21.00
N ALA A 11 63.20 26.37 -21.41
CA ALA A 11 61.76 26.67 -21.22
C ALA A 11 60.88 25.74 -22.06
N THR A 12 61.28 25.46 -23.31
CA THR A 12 60.57 24.51 -24.18
C THR A 12 60.61 23.09 -23.61
N ILE A 13 61.75 22.64 -23.10
CA ILE A 13 61.88 21.31 -22.47
C ILE A 13 60.98 21.21 -21.23
N LEU A 14 60.92 22.25 -20.39
CA LEU A 14 60.03 22.29 -19.22
C LEU A 14 58.55 22.23 -19.61
N LEU A 15 58.15 22.93 -20.68
CA LEU A 15 56.78 22.88 -21.19
C LEU A 15 56.38 21.47 -21.68
N PHE A 16 57.26 20.80 -22.41
CA PHE A 16 57.00 19.43 -22.87
C PHE A 16 56.94 18.44 -21.71
N LEU A 17 57.79 18.59 -20.69
CA LEU A 17 57.73 17.76 -19.49
C LEU A 17 56.42 17.97 -18.72
N ALA A 18 56.01 19.22 -18.52
CA ALA A 18 54.75 19.54 -17.83
C ALA A 18 53.52 19.00 -18.59
N ALA A 19 53.49 19.17 -19.91
CA ALA A 19 52.42 18.64 -20.76
C ALA A 19 52.38 17.11 -20.73
N GLY A 20 53.55 16.45 -20.81
CA GLY A 20 53.66 14.99 -20.71
C GLY A 20 53.18 14.45 -19.37
N THR A 21 53.57 15.09 -18.25
CA THR A 21 53.10 14.71 -16.92
C THR A 21 51.60 14.94 -16.75
N GLY A 22 51.06 16.06 -17.27
CA GLY A 22 49.63 16.34 -17.21
C GLY A 22 48.81 15.33 -18.02
N PHE A 23 49.29 14.98 -19.23
CA PHE A 23 48.64 13.97 -20.08
C PHE A 23 48.70 12.58 -19.46
N TYR A 24 49.83 12.19 -18.85
CA TYR A 24 49.95 10.92 -18.14
C TYR A 24 48.96 10.84 -16.97
N PHE A 25 48.85 11.91 -16.16
CA PHE A 25 47.91 11.95 -15.05
C PHE A 25 46.46 11.85 -15.53
N LEU A 26 46.10 12.59 -16.58
CA LEU A 26 44.77 12.53 -17.21
C LEU A 26 44.46 11.14 -17.77
N TYR A 27 45.40 10.52 -18.49
CA TYR A 27 45.24 9.18 -19.04
C TYR A 27 45.01 8.14 -17.93
N THR A 28 45.83 8.17 -16.87
CA THR A 28 45.68 7.25 -15.73
C THR A 28 44.43 7.51 -14.88
N HIS A 29 43.93 8.74 -14.85
CA HIS A 29 42.70 9.08 -14.12
C HIS A 29 41.45 8.72 -14.92
N TYR A 30 41.49 8.82 -16.26
CA TYR A 30 40.36 8.54 -17.13
C TYR A 30 40.15 7.03 -17.38
N GLU A 31 41.22 6.22 -17.44
CA GLU A 31 41.07 4.75 -17.51
C GLU A 31 40.50 4.12 -16.22
N ASN A 32 40.61 4.82 -15.08
CA ASN A 32 40.04 4.37 -13.80
C ASN A 32 38.57 4.77 -13.58
N LEU A 33 37.92 5.37 -14.60
CA LEU A 33 36.47 5.66 -14.60
C LEU A 33 35.67 4.57 -15.33
N THR A 34 36.10 3.32 -15.23
CA THR A 34 35.26 2.18 -15.59
C THR A 34 34.21 1.98 -14.49
N VAL A 35 33.02 2.54 -14.70
CA VAL A 35 31.82 2.09 -13.98
C VAL A 35 31.56 0.66 -14.44
N GLN A 36 32.07 -0.33 -13.72
CA GLN A 36 31.62 -1.71 -13.88
C GLN A 36 30.18 -1.78 -13.35
N ALA A 37 29.21 -1.72 -14.26
CA ALA A 37 27.87 -2.18 -13.96
C ALA A 37 27.92 -3.72 -13.85
N SER A 38 28.11 -4.22 -12.63
CA SER A 38 27.94 -5.65 -12.36
C SER A 38 26.44 -5.95 -12.29
N SER A 39 25.94 -6.69 -13.27
CA SER A 39 24.61 -7.29 -13.22
C SER A 39 24.55 -8.28 -12.05
N THR A 40 23.56 -8.15 -11.17
CA THR A 40 23.29 -9.08 -10.07
C THR A 40 22.49 -10.31 -10.51
N LEU A 41 22.01 -10.33 -11.77
CA LEU A 41 21.29 -11.47 -12.32
C LEU A 41 22.30 -12.57 -12.69
N GLY A 42 22.50 -13.52 -11.77
CA GLY A 42 23.25 -14.76 -12.02
C GLY A 42 24.40 -15.08 -11.05
N ARG A 43 24.52 -14.41 -9.90
CA ARG A 43 25.50 -14.83 -8.88
C ARG A 43 24.94 -15.96 -8.03
N GLU A 44 25.47 -17.17 -8.19
CA GLU A 44 25.30 -18.26 -7.22
C GLU A 44 26.04 -17.84 -5.93
N LEU A 45 25.26 -17.54 -4.88
CA LEU A 45 25.80 -17.08 -3.60
C LEU A 45 26.61 -18.22 -2.97
N SER A 46 27.93 -18.09 -2.96
CA SER A 46 28.79 -18.90 -2.10
C SER A 46 28.67 -18.39 -0.66
N LEU A 47 28.39 -19.30 0.26
CA LEU A 47 28.02 -19.06 1.67
C LEU A 47 29.13 -18.46 2.55
N GLU A 48 30.21 -17.93 1.98
CA GLU A 48 31.42 -17.53 2.72
C GLU A 48 31.65 -16.01 2.82
N GLU A 49 30.79 -15.17 2.21
CA GLU A 49 30.81 -13.70 2.38
C GLU A 49 29.75 -13.19 3.37
N GLN A 50 29.56 -13.88 4.50
CA GLN A 50 28.87 -13.31 5.67
C GLN A 50 29.86 -12.48 6.50
N GLY A 51 30.21 -11.29 6.00
CA GLY A 51 30.74 -10.21 6.81
C GLY A 51 29.57 -9.38 7.34
N GLU A 52 29.38 -9.36 8.66
CA GLU A 52 28.45 -8.51 9.42
C GLU A 52 27.12 -8.18 8.72
N ILE A 53 26.11 -9.04 8.95
CA ILE A 53 24.71 -8.68 8.76
C ILE A 53 24.45 -7.46 9.66
N ASP A 54 24.33 -6.29 9.04
CA ASP A 54 23.70 -5.13 9.65
C ASP A 54 22.34 -5.61 10.18
N ALA A 55 22.14 -5.56 11.49
CA ALA A 55 21.02 -6.19 12.20
C ALA A 55 19.68 -5.45 11.97
N ASN A 56 19.52 -4.82 10.82
CA ASN A 56 18.33 -4.12 10.41
C ASN A 56 17.67 -4.92 9.28
N PRO A 57 16.49 -5.54 9.50
CA PRO A 57 15.82 -6.32 8.47
C PRO A 57 15.58 -5.44 7.22
N ASP A 58 15.80 -6.02 6.03
CA ASP A 58 15.49 -5.33 4.77
C ASP A 58 14.02 -4.93 4.76
N LEU A 59 13.72 -3.68 4.40
CA LEU A 59 12.37 -3.11 4.39
C LEU A 59 11.37 -4.01 3.65
N LYS A 60 11.82 -4.64 2.57
CA LYS A 60 11.01 -5.60 1.80
C LYS A 60 10.68 -6.86 2.61
N SER A 61 11.63 -7.36 3.40
CA SER A 61 11.41 -8.50 4.29
C SER A 61 10.42 -8.16 5.39
N ILE A 62 10.53 -6.98 6.01
CA ILE A 62 9.56 -6.51 7.01
C ILE A 62 8.16 -6.49 6.41
N ILE A 63 8.00 -5.82 5.27
CA ILE A 63 6.71 -5.75 4.58
C ILE A 63 6.20 -7.16 4.25
N HIS A 64 7.04 -8.02 3.67
CA HIS A 64 6.64 -9.36 3.25
C HIS A 64 6.20 -10.24 4.43
N GLU A 65 6.92 -10.20 5.54
CA GLU A 65 6.57 -10.97 6.74
C GLU A 65 5.30 -10.42 7.38
N THR A 66 5.19 -9.10 7.56
CA THR A 66 3.97 -8.50 8.13
C THR A 66 2.74 -8.78 7.27
N GLN A 67 2.87 -8.73 5.94
CA GLN A 67 1.76 -8.95 5.01
C GLN A 67 1.07 -10.31 5.18
N LYS A 68 1.76 -11.34 5.70
CA LYS A 68 1.18 -12.67 5.95
C LYS A 68 0.13 -12.65 7.07
N SER A 69 0.27 -11.72 8.02
CA SER A 69 -0.64 -11.58 9.15
C SER A 69 -1.70 -10.48 8.91
N VAL A 70 -1.67 -9.80 7.75
CA VAL A 70 -2.66 -8.78 7.36
C VAL A 70 -3.73 -9.41 6.49
N VAL A 71 -4.99 -9.12 6.80
CA VAL A 71 -6.16 -9.72 6.15
C VAL A 71 -7.11 -8.63 5.65
N GLN A 72 -7.89 -8.96 4.63
CA GLN A 72 -9.06 -8.20 4.23
C GLN A 72 -10.23 -8.58 5.11
N ILE A 73 -11.05 -7.60 5.47
CA ILE A 73 -12.33 -7.82 6.13
C ILE A 73 -13.41 -7.30 5.19
N GLU A 74 -14.26 -8.20 4.73
CA GLU A 74 -15.47 -7.89 3.98
C GLU A 74 -16.67 -8.15 4.88
N VAL A 75 -17.58 -7.19 5.00
CA VAL A 75 -18.80 -7.36 5.77
C VAL A 75 -20.02 -7.09 4.92
N THR A 76 -21.04 -7.93 5.10
CA THR A 76 -22.37 -7.72 4.51
C THR A 76 -23.23 -6.95 5.51
N THR A 77 -23.79 -5.83 5.07
CA THR A 77 -24.71 -4.99 5.86
C THR A 77 -26.05 -4.86 5.15
N SER A 78 -27.05 -4.26 5.80
CA SER A 78 -28.33 -3.95 5.15
C SER A 78 -28.22 -3.00 3.96
N ASP A 79 -27.17 -2.17 3.93
CA ASP A 79 -26.96 -1.11 2.94
C ASP A 79 -25.97 -1.51 1.83
N GLY A 80 -25.40 -2.72 1.91
CA GLY A 80 -24.43 -3.25 0.94
C GLY A 80 -23.23 -3.91 1.61
N LYS A 81 -22.16 -4.12 0.83
CA LYS A 81 -20.87 -4.64 1.31
C LYS A 81 -19.97 -3.49 1.77
N ASN A 82 -19.27 -3.67 2.87
CA ASN A 82 -18.21 -2.77 3.34
C ASN A 82 -16.90 -3.54 3.43
N VAL A 83 -15.77 -2.88 3.11
CA VAL A 83 -14.46 -3.52 3.02
C VAL A 83 -13.45 -2.71 3.83
N GLY A 84 -12.64 -3.42 4.61
CA GLY A 84 -11.50 -2.86 5.33
C GLY A 84 -10.40 -3.89 5.48
N SER A 85 -9.51 -3.62 6.42
CA SER A 85 -8.38 -4.48 6.75
C SER A 85 -8.41 -4.91 8.20
N GLY A 86 -7.64 -5.93 8.51
CA GLY A 86 -7.31 -6.32 9.86
C GLY A 86 -5.95 -6.97 9.93
N PHE A 87 -5.51 -7.30 11.13
CA PHE A 87 -4.32 -8.12 11.32
C PHE A 87 -4.50 -9.10 12.48
N LEU A 88 -3.89 -10.28 12.31
CA LEU A 88 -3.94 -11.36 13.29
C LEU A 88 -3.20 -10.93 14.57
N TYR A 89 -3.92 -10.92 15.69
CA TYR A 89 -3.44 -10.44 16.99
C TYR A 89 -2.93 -11.56 17.89
N ASN A 90 -3.51 -12.76 17.81
CA ASN A 90 -3.12 -13.88 18.64
C ASN A 90 -3.31 -15.24 17.94
N GLU A 91 -2.80 -16.29 18.58
CA GLU A 91 -2.90 -17.68 18.10
C GLU A 91 -4.32 -18.28 18.22
N LYS A 92 -5.31 -17.54 18.75
CA LYS A 92 -6.71 -18.00 18.78
C LYS A 92 -7.46 -17.67 17.49
N GLY A 93 -6.82 -17.00 16.54
CA GLY A 93 -7.46 -16.51 15.33
C GLY A 93 -8.18 -15.17 15.53
N ASP A 94 -7.82 -14.39 16.55
CA ASP A 94 -8.43 -13.07 16.77
C ASP A 94 -7.73 -12.01 15.88
N VAL A 95 -8.52 -11.27 15.12
CA VAL A 95 -8.11 -10.23 14.18
C VAL A 95 -8.55 -8.87 14.70
N ILE A 96 -7.60 -7.95 14.87
CA ILE A 96 -7.89 -6.54 15.19
C ILE A 96 -8.31 -5.82 13.92
N THR A 97 -9.32 -4.96 14.03
CA THR A 97 -9.77 -4.04 12.97
C THR A 97 -10.44 -2.81 13.57
N ASN A 98 -11.02 -1.96 12.72
CA ASN A 98 -11.83 -0.83 13.16
C ASN A 98 -13.29 -1.20 13.40
N ALA A 99 -13.94 -0.48 14.32
CA ALA A 99 -15.36 -0.67 14.61
C ALA A 99 -16.25 -0.24 13.44
N HIS A 100 -15.86 0.81 12.70
CA HIS A 100 -16.61 1.28 11.53
C HIS A 100 -16.58 0.25 10.38
N VAL A 101 -15.51 -0.54 10.25
CA VAL A 101 -15.37 -1.59 9.23
C VAL A 101 -16.45 -2.65 9.44
N VAL A 102 -16.65 -3.09 10.69
CA VAL A 102 -17.60 -4.17 11.04
C VAL A 102 -18.97 -3.67 11.51
N SER A 103 -19.26 -2.38 11.34
CA SER A 103 -20.52 -1.79 11.81
C SER A 103 -21.71 -2.28 10.98
N GLY A 104 -22.77 -2.73 11.65
CA GLY A 104 -23.98 -3.24 10.98
C GLY A 104 -23.79 -4.57 10.25
N ALA A 105 -22.66 -5.25 10.45
CA ALA A 105 -22.36 -6.52 9.82
C ALA A 105 -23.35 -7.62 10.26
N SER A 106 -24.05 -8.22 9.30
CA SER A 106 -24.77 -9.48 9.48
C SER A 106 -23.86 -10.70 9.26
N GLU A 107 -22.82 -10.52 8.45
CA GLU A 107 -21.82 -11.52 8.10
C GLU A 107 -20.46 -10.84 7.99
N VAL A 108 -19.40 -11.54 8.42
CA VAL A 108 -18.01 -11.09 8.31
C VAL A 108 -17.21 -12.18 7.61
N THR A 109 -16.62 -11.83 6.47
CA THR A 109 -15.73 -12.69 5.69
C THR A 109 -14.32 -12.12 5.79
N VAL A 110 -13.38 -12.97 6.18
CA VAL A 110 -11.96 -12.62 6.29
C VAL A 110 -11.20 -13.29 5.15
N LYS A 111 -10.57 -12.50 4.29
CA LYS A 111 -9.74 -13.00 3.18
C LYS A 111 -8.26 -12.78 3.51
N THR A 112 -7.50 -13.86 3.50
CA THR A 112 -6.05 -13.85 3.79
C THR A 112 -5.24 -13.63 2.52
N SER A 113 -3.97 -13.24 2.67
CA SER A 113 -3.07 -12.91 1.55
C SER A 113 -2.86 -14.05 0.53
N ASP A 114 -3.18 -15.29 0.90
CA ASP A 114 -3.11 -16.48 0.03
C ASP A 114 -4.46 -16.83 -0.63
N ALA A 115 -5.39 -15.87 -0.70
CA ALA A 115 -6.73 -15.98 -1.27
C ALA A 115 -7.74 -16.81 -0.48
N LYS A 116 -7.38 -17.36 0.68
CA LYS A 116 -8.35 -18.15 1.46
C LYS A 116 -9.35 -17.24 2.17
N GLN A 117 -10.61 -17.64 2.09
CA GLN A 117 -11.73 -16.96 2.74
C GLN A 117 -12.19 -17.76 3.97
N PHE A 118 -12.46 -17.05 5.05
CA PHE A 118 -12.89 -17.63 6.33
C PHE A 118 -14.06 -16.83 6.91
N SER A 119 -14.94 -17.51 7.64
CA SER A 119 -16.01 -16.83 8.38
C SER A 119 -15.46 -16.25 9.69
N GLY A 120 -15.80 -15.00 9.96
CA GLY A 120 -15.43 -14.27 11.16
C GLY A 120 -16.64 -13.96 12.03
N GLN A 121 -16.43 -13.90 13.35
CA GLN A 121 -17.43 -13.39 14.29
C GLN A 121 -16.88 -12.18 15.05
N VAL A 122 -17.63 -11.08 15.06
CA VAL A 122 -17.31 -9.92 15.91
C VAL A 122 -17.49 -10.31 17.39
N ILE A 123 -16.39 -10.45 18.12
CA ILE A 123 -16.39 -10.80 19.55
C ILE A 123 -16.19 -9.57 20.45
N GLY A 124 -15.80 -8.44 19.86
CA GLY A 124 -15.63 -7.17 20.55
C GLY A 124 -15.80 -6.00 19.58
N LYS A 125 -16.47 -4.94 20.03
CA LYS A 125 -16.63 -3.70 19.26
C LYS A 125 -16.73 -2.52 20.20
N GLY A 126 -15.87 -1.53 20.00
CA GLY A 126 -15.91 -0.27 20.71
C GLY A 126 -17.17 0.52 20.36
N GLU A 127 -17.89 1.01 21.37
CA GLU A 127 -19.08 1.85 21.16
C GLU A 127 -18.72 3.28 20.78
N THR A 128 -17.55 3.75 21.26
CA THR A 128 -17.10 5.13 21.10
C THR A 128 -15.71 5.21 20.52
N ASP A 129 -14.86 4.20 20.75
CA ASP A 129 -13.58 4.05 20.09
C ASP A 129 -13.71 3.18 18.86
N ASP A 130 -12.99 3.54 17.81
CA ASP A 130 -13.09 2.89 16.50
C ASP A 130 -12.26 1.60 16.41
N VAL A 131 -12.42 0.69 17.37
CA VAL A 131 -11.68 -0.59 17.45
C VAL A 131 -12.65 -1.75 17.58
N ALA A 132 -12.39 -2.84 16.88
CA ALA A 132 -13.11 -4.09 16.98
C ALA A 132 -12.18 -5.30 16.95
N LEU A 133 -12.70 -6.43 17.41
CA LEU A 133 -12.03 -7.72 17.42
C LEU A 133 -12.94 -8.76 16.78
N VAL A 134 -12.42 -9.41 15.75
CA VAL A 134 -13.10 -10.47 14.99
C VAL A 134 -12.39 -11.79 15.27
N ARG A 135 -13.11 -12.81 15.73
CA ARG A 135 -12.56 -14.16 15.87
C ARG A 135 -12.79 -14.95 14.60
N VAL A 136 -11.73 -15.55 14.09
CA VAL A 136 -11.71 -16.42 12.92
C VAL A 136 -11.11 -17.77 13.34
N PRO A 137 -11.95 -18.75 13.72
CA PRO A 137 -11.46 -20.03 14.27
C PRO A 137 -10.46 -20.76 13.37
N ASP A 138 -10.59 -20.62 12.05
CA ASP A 138 -9.71 -21.25 11.06
C ASP A 138 -8.31 -20.61 10.98
N LEU A 139 -8.12 -19.41 11.57
CA LEU A 139 -6.81 -18.79 11.74
C LEU A 139 -6.12 -19.19 13.06
N ALA A 140 -6.75 -20.04 13.88
CA ALA A 140 -6.13 -20.51 15.11
C ALA A 140 -4.83 -21.29 14.84
N GLY A 141 -3.81 -21.03 15.66
CA GLY A 141 -2.46 -21.60 15.53
C GLY A 141 -1.57 -20.93 14.47
N GLN A 142 -2.05 -19.92 13.74
CA GLN A 142 -1.21 -19.10 12.88
C GLN A 142 -0.41 -18.08 13.70
N GLU A 143 0.76 -17.71 13.18
CA GLU A 143 1.65 -16.75 13.83
C GLU A 143 1.06 -15.33 13.76
N PRO A 144 0.76 -14.69 14.91
CA PRO A 144 0.21 -13.35 14.93
C PRO A 144 1.27 -12.31 14.57
N LEU A 145 0.81 -11.13 14.17
CA LEU A 145 1.71 -9.99 13.98
C LEU A 145 2.33 -9.59 15.32
N ALA A 146 3.64 -9.41 15.34
CA ALA A 146 4.34 -8.85 16.49
C ALA A 146 3.80 -7.44 16.79
N ILE A 147 3.52 -7.16 18.06
CA ILE A 147 2.95 -5.87 18.49
C ILE A 147 3.79 -5.24 19.59
N THR A 148 3.83 -3.92 19.59
CA THR A 148 4.36 -3.15 20.69
C THR A 148 3.30 -2.97 21.78
N LYS A 149 3.58 -3.42 23.02
CA LYS A 149 2.62 -3.36 24.14
C LYS A 149 2.74 -2.12 25.02
N GLU A 150 3.95 -1.61 25.22
CA GLU A 150 4.22 -0.58 26.22
C GLU A 150 4.77 0.73 25.62
N ARG A 151 5.50 0.65 24.50
CA ARG A 151 6.12 1.82 23.88
C ARG A 151 5.08 2.57 23.05
N LEU A 152 4.90 3.85 23.36
CA LEU A 152 4.24 4.79 22.47
C LEU A 152 5.24 5.29 21.43
N ALA A 153 4.81 5.38 20.18
CA ALA A 153 5.61 5.93 19.10
C ALA A 153 5.77 7.44 19.29
N GLU A 154 6.92 7.97 18.89
CA GLU A 154 7.27 9.38 19.02
C GLU A 154 7.23 10.10 17.68
N THR A 155 7.09 11.42 17.70
CA THR A 155 7.15 12.22 16.46
C THR A 155 8.51 12.05 15.80
N GLY A 156 8.51 11.66 14.52
CA GLY A 156 9.70 11.35 13.76
C GLY A 156 9.97 9.86 13.56
N ASP A 157 9.29 8.97 14.30
CA ASP A 157 9.38 7.53 14.08
C ASP A 157 8.93 7.18 12.66
N GLU A 158 9.75 6.42 11.93
CA GLU A 158 9.45 5.91 10.59
C GLU A 158 8.45 4.76 10.69
N VAL A 159 7.37 4.85 9.91
CA VAL A 159 6.25 3.91 9.98
C VAL A 159 5.78 3.49 8.60
N ILE A 160 5.21 2.29 8.56
CA ILE A 160 4.59 1.70 7.37
C ILE A 160 3.14 1.38 7.70
N ALA A 161 2.21 1.95 6.94
CA ALA A 161 0.81 1.59 7.00
C ALA A 161 0.53 0.48 5.99
N LEU A 162 -0.06 -0.61 6.49
CA LEU A 162 -0.42 -1.77 5.70
C LEU A 162 -1.94 -1.95 5.71
N GLY A 163 -2.48 -2.40 4.58
CA GLY A 163 -3.87 -2.84 4.45
C GLY A 163 -3.97 -3.94 3.41
N SER A 164 -5.09 -4.66 3.35
CA SER A 164 -5.45 -5.65 2.35
C SER A 164 -6.80 -5.31 1.69
N PRO A 165 -6.92 -4.18 0.98
CA PRO A 165 -8.20 -3.81 0.39
C PRO A 165 -8.79 -4.80 -0.61
N LEU A 166 -7.96 -5.68 -1.17
CA LEU A 166 -8.31 -6.62 -2.23
C LEU A 166 -8.13 -8.09 -1.84
N GLY A 167 -7.74 -8.39 -0.59
CA GLY A 167 -7.51 -9.75 -0.07
C GLY A 167 -6.29 -10.46 -0.64
N LEU A 168 -5.89 -10.18 -1.88
CA LEU A 168 -4.75 -10.78 -2.56
C LEU A 168 -3.54 -9.86 -2.63
N GLN A 169 -3.76 -8.58 -2.40
CA GLN A 169 -2.77 -7.54 -2.57
C GLN A 169 -2.88 -6.54 -1.45
N ASN A 170 -1.81 -6.49 -0.67
CA ASN A 170 -1.73 -5.56 0.44
C ASN A 170 -1.23 -4.19 -0.06
N THR A 171 -1.90 -3.13 0.34
CA THR A 171 -1.44 -1.75 0.17
C THR A 171 -0.34 -1.47 1.18
N VAL A 172 0.70 -0.78 0.73
CA VAL A 172 1.83 -0.36 1.56
C VAL A 172 2.05 1.14 1.35
N THR A 173 1.87 1.93 2.40
CA THR A 173 2.28 3.34 2.40
C THR A 173 3.31 3.58 3.50
N THR A 174 4.28 4.45 3.23
CA THR A 174 5.36 4.76 4.18
C THR A 174 5.26 6.22 4.60
N GLY A 175 5.71 6.52 5.81
CA GLY A 175 5.70 7.87 6.34
C GLY A 175 6.34 7.94 7.71
N ILE A 176 6.01 9.00 8.44
CA ILE A 176 6.44 9.18 9.83
C ILE A 176 5.24 9.46 10.74
N ILE A 177 5.43 9.27 12.04
CA ILE A 177 4.59 9.91 13.04
C ILE A 177 4.86 11.43 12.97
N SER A 178 3.87 12.18 12.50
CA SER A 178 3.92 13.64 12.34
C SER A 178 3.37 14.40 13.56
N GLY A 179 2.69 13.70 14.45
CA GLY A 179 2.23 14.21 15.73
C GLY A 179 1.59 13.12 16.57
N THR A 180 1.56 13.34 17.88
CA THR A 180 0.97 12.43 18.86
C THR A 180 -0.18 13.13 19.59
N ASP A 181 -0.97 12.36 20.34
CA ASP A 181 -1.99 12.87 21.26
C ASP A 181 -3.02 13.79 20.59
N ARG A 182 -3.49 13.38 19.41
CA ARG A 182 -4.57 14.09 18.70
C ARG A 182 -5.92 13.66 19.22
N GLU A 183 -6.84 14.62 19.29
CA GLU A 183 -8.24 14.38 19.63
C GLU A 183 -9.18 14.99 18.59
N PHE A 184 -10.17 14.21 18.16
CA PHE A 184 -11.25 14.68 17.29
C PHE A 184 -12.43 13.69 17.34
N THR A 185 -13.56 14.09 16.76
CA THR A 185 -14.77 13.27 16.69
C THR A 185 -15.17 13.10 15.23
N LEU A 186 -15.39 11.85 14.82
CA LEU A 186 -16.08 11.49 13.59
C LEU A 186 -17.26 10.63 13.99
N ASP A 187 -18.44 11.24 14.10
CA ASP A 187 -19.63 10.56 14.63
C ASP A 187 -19.86 9.22 13.90
N PRO A 188 -20.04 8.10 14.65
CA PRO A 188 -20.28 8.03 16.09
C PRO A 188 -19.02 7.91 16.98
N TYR A 189 -17.83 7.91 16.40
CA TYR A 189 -16.58 7.60 17.10
C TYR A 189 -15.83 8.85 17.59
N ARG A 190 -15.23 8.73 18.77
CA ARG A 190 -14.32 9.71 19.35
C ARG A 190 -12.90 9.14 19.32
N TYR A 191 -12.00 9.91 18.74
CA TYR A 191 -10.58 9.59 18.66
C TYR A 191 -9.86 10.38 19.74
N GLU A 192 -9.21 9.66 20.66
CA GLU A 192 -8.45 10.24 21.77
C GLU A 192 -7.04 9.67 21.78
N GLY A 193 -6.05 10.53 21.96
CA GLY A 193 -4.65 10.10 22.05
C GLY A 193 -4.09 9.52 20.76
N VAL A 194 -4.66 9.82 19.59
CA VAL A 194 -4.27 9.14 18.33
C VAL A 194 -3.01 9.73 17.70
N TYR A 195 -2.29 8.90 16.95
CA TYR A 195 -1.16 9.34 16.15
C TYR A 195 -1.65 10.02 14.88
N GLN A 196 -0.99 11.12 14.51
CA GLN A 196 -1.09 11.73 13.21
C GLN A 196 0.09 11.27 12.36
N ILE A 197 -0.15 10.74 11.16
CA ILE A 197 0.89 10.21 10.29
C ILE A 197 0.91 10.91 8.95
N SER A 198 2.10 10.96 8.34
CA SER A 198 2.28 11.45 6.97
C SER A 198 2.05 10.37 5.92
N ALA A 199 1.94 9.10 6.32
CA ALA A 199 1.62 8.01 5.41
C ALA A 199 0.16 8.18 4.98
N PRO A 200 -0.14 8.23 3.66
CA PRO A 200 -1.52 8.31 3.19
C PRO A 200 -2.36 7.14 3.71
N ILE A 201 -3.52 7.47 4.28
CA ILE A 201 -4.55 6.51 4.67
C ILE A 201 -5.75 6.74 3.76
N THR A 202 -6.11 5.69 3.04
CA THR A 202 -7.22 5.63 2.09
C THR A 202 -8.21 4.57 2.52
N ASN A 203 -9.35 4.49 1.83
CA ASN A 203 -10.17 3.28 1.86
C ASN A 203 -9.26 2.07 1.62
N GLY A 204 -9.47 1.00 2.38
CA GLY A 204 -8.65 -0.21 2.31
C GLY A 204 -7.59 -0.37 3.38
N ASN A 205 -7.02 0.70 3.92
CA ASN A 205 -5.99 0.59 4.96
C ASN A 205 -6.60 0.62 6.37
N SER A 206 -7.83 1.13 6.50
CA SER A 206 -8.59 1.16 7.75
C SER A 206 -8.72 -0.23 8.36
N GLY A 207 -8.29 -0.35 9.61
CA GLY A 207 -8.23 -1.56 10.42
C GLY A 207 -6.93 -2.34 10.28
N GLY A 208 -6.12 -2.03 9.25
CA GLY A 208 -4.79 -2.62 9.08
C GLY A 208 -3.75 -2.03 10.03
N PRO A 209 -2.57 -2.67 10.16
CA PRO A 209 -1.57 -2.24 11.12
C PRO A 209 -0.75 -1.05 10.61
N LEU A 210 -0.42 -0.15 11.53
CA LEU A 210 0.72 0.75 11.40
C LEU A 210 1.91 0.08 12.09
N ILE A 211 2.96 -0.26 11.34
CA ILE A 211 4.16 -0.89 11.87
C ILE A 211 5.33 0.09 11.94
N ASP A 212 6.21 -0.13 12.91
CA ASP A 212 7.49 0.54 13.00
C ASP A 212 8.45 0.00 11.93
N GLN A 213 9.07 0.89 11.17
CA GLN A 213 9.88 0.53 10.00
C GLN A 213 11.15 -0.26 10.35
N HIS A 214 11.64 -0.19 11.59
CA HIS A 214 12.87 -0.85 12.01
C HIS A 214 12.62 -2.24 12.62
N THR A 215 11.51 -2.36 13.36
CA THR A 215 11.19 -3.57 14.11
C THR A 215 10.16 -4.46 13.41
N GLY A 216 9.32 -3.89 12.56
CA GLY A 216 8.17 -4.58 11.97
C GLY A 216 7.02 -4.83 12.96
N GLU A 217 7.13 -4.35 14.19
CA GLU A 217 6.07 -4.46 15.20
C GLU A 217 4.94 -3.47 14.90
N ALA A 218 3.69 -3.91 15.05
CA ALA A 218 2.56 -3.01 15.01
C ALA A 218 2.57 -2.09 16.24
N VAL A 219 2.50 -0.78 15.98
CA VAL A 219 2.45 0.28 16.99
C VAL A 219 1.06 0.92 17.09
N ALA A 220 0.24 0.80 16.04
CA ALA A 220 -1.12 1.35 15.99
C ALA A 220 -2.01 0.64 14.95
N ILE A 221 -3.30 0.99 14.95
CA ILE A 221 -4.32 0.56 14.00
C ILE A 221 -4.64 1.75 13.09
N ASN A 222 -4.45 1.62 11.77
CA ASN A 222 -4.82 2.67 10.81
C ASN A 222 -6.33 2.86 10.83
N SER A 223 -6.84 4.10 10.88
CA SER A 223 -8.27 4.33 11.13
C SER A 223 -8.91 5.34 10.19
N ALA A 224 -8.34 6.53 10.10
CA ALA A 224 -8.97 7.65 9.42
C ALA A 224 -7.95 8.41 8.58
N GLY A 225 -8.40 8.94 7.45
CA GLY A 225 -7.69 9.94 6.66
C GLY A 225 -8.46 11.25 6.64
N THR A 226 -7.76 12.35 6.38
CA THR A 226 -8.44 13.58 5.94
C THR A 226 -8.87 13.46 4.48
N ASP A 227 -9.89 14.22 4.06
CA ASP A 227 -10.33 14.28 2.64
C ASP A 227 -9.19 14.59 1.65
N SER A 228 -8.13 15.25 2.12
CA SER A 228 -6.95 15.55 1.30
C SER A 228 -5.94 14.41 1.15
N GLY A 229 -6.10 13.32 1.93
CA GLY A 229 -5.17 12.20 2.09
C GLY A 229 -3.77 12.52 2.58
N ALA A 230 -3.46 13.80 2.81
CA ALA A 230 -2.15 14.27 3.25
C ALA A 230 -1.85 13.97 4.73
N ILE A 231 -2.89 13.65 5.50
CA ILE A 231 -2.81 13.36 6.93
C ILE A 231 -3.66 12.11 7.21
N GLY A 232 -3.03 11.11 7.80
CA GLY A 232 -3.67 9.92 8.35
C GLY A 232 -3.69 9.96 9.87
N PHE A 233 -4.57 9.14 10.46
CA PHE A 233 -4.68 8.94 11.89
C PHE A 233 -4.74 7.45 12.23
N SER A 234 -3.94 7.06 13.22
CA SER A 234 -3.85 5.68 13.69
C SER A 234 -4.00 5.60 15.21
N ILE A 235 -4.75 4.61 15.69
CA ILE A 235 -5.07 4.39 17.11
C ILE A 235 -3.92 3.62 17.76
N PRO A 236 -3.19 4.19 18.73
CA PRO A 236 -2.08 3.51 19.39
C PRO A 236 -2.55 2.21 20.04
N LEU A 237 -1.84 1.10 19.76
CA LEU A 237 -2.18 -0.19 20.36
C LEU A 237 -2.16 -0.12 21.90
N PRO A 238 -1.15 0.47 22.56
CA PRO A 238 -1.14 0.58 24.03
C PRO A 238 -2.40 1.23 24.64
N ASN A 239 -3.11 2.09 23.90
CA ASN A 239 -4.33 2.74 24.40
C ASN A 239 -5.56 1.82 24.42
N VAL A 240 -5.53 0.73 23.63
CA VAL A 240 -6.69 -0.15 23.40
C VAL A 240 -6.43 -1.62 23.72
N LEU A 241 -5.19 -1.99 24.04
CA LEU A 241 -4.80 -3.38 24.30
C LEU A 241 -5.56 -4.02 25.46
N ASP A 242 -5.73 -3.33 26.59
CA ASP A 242 -6.48 -3.86 27.73
C ASP A 242 -7.92 -4.26 27.33
N LYS A 243 -8.55 -3.46 26.47
CA LYS A 243 -9.90 -3.72 25.96
C LYS A 243 -9.91 -4.92 25.01
N ILE A 244 -8.94 -5.00 24.10
CA ILE A 244 -8.77 -6.12 23.17
C ILE A 244 -8.52 -7.44 23.93
N GLU A 245 -7.66 -7.41 24.95
CA GLU A 245 -7.38 -8.57 25.80
C GLU A 245 -8.63 -9.06 26.55
N ASN A 246 -9.43 -8.12 27.07
CA ASN A 246 -10.71 -8.46 27.71
C ASN A 246 -11.66 -9.16 26.72
N TRP A 247 -11.87 -8.61 25.52
CA TRP A 247 -12.69 -9.26 24.50
C TRP A 247 -12.15 -10.63 24.07
N ALA A 248 -10.83 -10.76 23.89
CA ALA A 248 -10.19 -12.02 23.53
C ALA A 248 -10.35 -13.10 24.63
N SER A 249 -10.50 -12.69 25.89
CA SER A 249 -10.68 -13.58 27.05
C SER A 249 -12.15 -13.96 27.31
N GLU A 250 -13.08 -13.02 27.12
CA GLU A 250 -14.52 -13.19 27.37
C GLU A 250 -15.29 -13.76 26.18
N GLY A 251 -14.73 -13.61 24.96
CA GLY A 251 -15.37 -14.07 23.73
C GLY A 251 -15.70 -15.56 23.79
N THR A 252 -16.97 -15.88 23.55
CA THR A 252 -17.52 -17.24 23.48
C THR A 252 -16.63 -18.14 22.60
N GLU A 253 -16.55 -19.44 22.92
CA GLU A 253 -16.01 -20.42 21.97
C GLU A 253 -16.81 -20.36 20.67
N VAL A 254 -16.21 -19.76 19.64
CA VAL A 254 -16.75 -19.73 18.29
C VAL A 254 -16.29 -21.02 17.65
N LYS A 255 -17.23 -21.91 17.33
CA LYS A 255 -16.91 -23.10 16.56
C LYS A 255 -16.65 -22.67 15.12
N SER A 256 -15.64 -23.25 14.50
CA SER A 256 -15.50 -23.22 13.04
C SER A 256 -16.80 -23.75 12.45
N GLU A 257 -17.60 -22.88 11.86
CA GLU A 257 -18.62 -23.32 10.92
C GLU A 257 -17.82 -23.65 9.66
N GLU A 258 -17.75 -24.94 9.30
CA GLU A 258 -17.30 -25.31 7.96
C GLU A 258 -18.13 -24.45 7.01
N PRO A 259 -17.51 -23.69 6.09
CA PRO A 259 -18.29 -22.95 5.11
C PRO A 259 -19.25 -23.95 4.47
N GLU A 260 -20.54 -23.64 4.44
CA GLU A 260 -21.40 -24.19 3.40
C GLU A 260 -20.78 -23.67 2.10
N VAL A 261 -19.86 -24.47 1.56
CA VAL A 261 -19.50 -24.38 0.16
C VAL A 261 -20.81 -24.72 -0.53
N GLU A 262 -21.59 -23.69 -0.86
CA GLU A 262 -22.43 -23.79 -2.04
C GLU A 262 -21.45 -24.18 -3.14
N GLU A 263 -21.43 -25.47 -3.49
CA GLU A 263 -20.86 -25.95 -4.74
C GLU A 263 -21.65 -25.23 -5.85
N ASP A 264 -21.28 -23.99 -6.13
CA ASP A 264 -21.59 -23.41 -7.41
C ASP A 264 -20.82 -24.27 -8.41
N THR A 265 -21.55 -25.14 -9.10
CA THR A 265 -21.06 -26.04 -10.15
C THR A 265 -20.50 -25.30 -11.38
N THR A 266 -20.05 -24.06 -11.23
CA THR A 266 -19.35 -23.32 -12.26
C THR A 266 -17.88 -23.75 -12.27
N GLU A 267 -17.44 -24.19 -13.44
CA GLU A 267 -16.12 -24.74 -13.73
C GLU A 267 -15.01 -23.94 -13.03
N GLU A 268 -14.11 -24.64 -12.32
CA GLU A 268 -12.85 -24.08 -11.80
C GLU A 268 -12.10 -23.38 -12.96
N ASP A 269 -12.26 -22.07 -13.04
CA ASP A 269 -11.55 -21.26 -14.02
C ASP A 269 -10.20 -20.86 -13.43
N SER A 270 -9.14 -21.52 -13.92
CA SER A 270 -7.76 -21.30 -13.50
C SER A 270 -7.27 -19.85 -13.65
N SER A 271 -8.03 -18.98 -14.33
CA SER A 271 -7.72 -17.56 -14.53
C SER A 271 -8.06 -16.67 -13.33
N THR A 272 -9.02 -17.02 -12.48
CA THR A 272 -9.49 -16.17 -11.36
C THR A 272 -8.81 -16.45 -10.02
N ARG A 273 -7.78 -17.32 -9.99
CA ARG A 273 -7.00 -17.69 -8.79
C ARG A 273 -7.84 -18.06 -7.54
N GLY A 274 -9.03 -18.65 -7.74
CA GLY A 274 -9.91 -19.06 -6.64
C GLY A 274 -10.86 -17.97 -6.13
N LEU A 275 -10.91 -16.81 -6.77
CA LEU A 275 -11.97 -15.81 -6.56
C LEU A 275 -13.23 -16.16 -7.36
N THR A 276 -14.40 -15.88 -6.80
CA THR A 276 -15.65 -15.89 -7.56
C THR A 276 -15.64 -14.81 -8.64
N GLY A 277 -16.49 -14.95 -9.67
CA GLY A 277 -16.60 -13.91 -10.71
C GLY A 277 -17.02 -12.54 -10.13
N GLU A 278 -17.88 -12.56 -9.12
CA GLU A 278 -18.30 -11.36 -8.39
C GLU A 278 -17.14 -10.74 -7.59
N ASP A 279 -16.33 -11.57 -6.90
CA ASP A 279 -15.15 -11.10 -6.17
C ASP A 279 -14.14 -10.40 -7.09
N PHE A 280 -13.94 -10.94 -8.30
CA PHE A 280 -13.05 -10.33 -9.29
C PHE A 280 -13.62 -8.99 -9.80
N GLU A 281 -14.92 -8.92 -10.10
CA GLU A 281 -15.59 -7.69 -10.50
C GLU A 281 -15.51 -6.60 -9.42
N ASN A 282 -15.73 -6.97 -8.16
CA ASN A 282 -15.64 -6.09 -7.01
C ASN A 282 -14.21 -5.60 -6.79
N SER A 283 -13.23 -6.51 -6.87
CA SER A 283 -11.80 -6.18 -6.72
C SER A 283 -11.31 -5.23 -7.82
N ALA A 284 -11.75 -5.46 -9.05
CA ALA A 284 -11.43 -4.59 -10.17
C ALA A 284 -12.07 -3.20 -10.02
N SER A 285 -13.34 -3.15 -9.61
CA SER A 285 -14.04 -1.89 -9.35
C SER A 285 -13.36 -1.11 -8.23
N TYR A 286 -12.97 -1.80 -7.16
CA TYR A 286 -12.21 -1.23 -6.07
C TYR A 286 -10.87 -0.66 -6.55
N LEU A 287 -10.09 -1.41 -7.35
CA LEU A 287 -8.80 -0.94 -7.86
C LEU A 287 -8.92 0.39 -8.61
N ILE A 288 -9.98 0.57 -9.41
CA ILE A 288 -10.24 1.83 -10.12
C ILE A 288 -10.65 2.94 -9.16
N GLY A 289 -11.48 2.65 -8.16
CA GLY A 289 -11.80 3.60 -7.10
C GLY A 289 -10.54 4.08 -6.38
N TYR A 290 -9.70 3.13 -5.99
CA TYR A 290 -8.44 3.37 -5.30
C TYR A 290 -7.43 4.16 -6.14
N PHE A 291 -7.38 3.92 -7.45
CA PHE A 291 -6.60 4.73 -8.37
C PHE A 291 -7.01 6.21 -8.35
N TYR A 292 -8.31 6.50 -8.39
CA TYR A 292 -8.79 7.88 -8.36
C TYR A 292 -8.66 8.53 -6.98
N GLU A 293 -8.83 7.76 -5.91
CA GLU A 293 -8.54 8.22 -4.54
C GLU A 293 -7.06 8.58 -4.38
N SER A 294 -6.15 7.76 -4.92
CA SER A 294 -4.72 8.06 -4.94
C SER A 294 -4.40 9.35 -5.71
N LEU A 295 -5.13 9.64 -6.80
CA LEU A 295 -5.00 10.89 -7.53
C LEU A 295 -5.52 12.10 -6.73
N ASP A 296 -6.67 11.96 -6.08
CA ASP A 296 -7.30 12.99 -5.24
C ASP A 296 -6.40 13.39 -4.07
N THR A 297 -5.78 12.39 -3.44
CA THR A 297 -4.85 12.52 -2.31
C THR A 297 -3.42 12.91 -2.73
N ARG A 298 -3.18 13.08 -4.04
CA ARG A 298 -1.87 13.42 -4.64
C ARG A 298 -0.79 12.36 -4.42
N ASP A 299 -1.17 11.13 -4.09
CA ASP A 299 -0.28 9.98 -4.09
C ASP A 299 -0.14 9.42 -5.52
N TYR A 300 0.55 10.21 -6.36
CA TYR A 300 0.78 9.85 -7.75
C TYR A 300 1.64 8.60 -7.90
N LEU A 301 2.49 8.28 -6.92
CA LEU A 301 3.32 7.08 -6.98
C LEU A 301 2.46 5.84 -6.84
N THR A 302 1.58 5.82 -5.84
CA THR A 302 0.61 4.73 -5.67
C THR A 302 -0.27 4.63 -6.90
N ALA A 303 -0.91 5.72 -7.34
CA ALA A 303 -1.76 5.72 -8.54
C ALA A 303 -1.03 5.15 -9.77
N TYR A 304 0.23 5.55 -9.98
CA TYR A 304 1.06 5.04 -11.08
C TYR A 304 1.38 3.55 -10.93
N SER A 305 1.64 3.08 -9.70
CA SER A 305 1.98 1.69 -9.42
C SER A 305 0.82 0.70 -9.71
N LEU A 306 -0.42 1.18 -9.70
CA LEU A 306 -1.62 0.37 -10.03
C LEU A 306 -1.76 0.13 -11.53
N LEU A 307 -1.07 0.90 -12.36
CA LEU A 307 -1.08 0.71 -13.82
C LEU A 307 -0.30 -0.55 -14.20
N GLY A 308 -0.76 -1.23 -15.25
CA GLY A 308 -0.03 -2.34 -15.86
C GLY A 308 1.27 -1.90 -16.52
N SER A 309 2.20 -2.84 -16.70
CA SER A 309 3.57 -2.54 -17.18
C SER A 309 3.58 -1.86 -18.55
N ARG A 310 2.67 -2.26 -19.43
CA ARG A 310 2.54 -1.66 -20.76
C ARG A 310 2.23 -0.17 -20.64
N TRP A 311 1.25 0.20 -19.82
CA TRP A 311 0.87 1.60 -19.66
C TRP A 311 2.01 2.40 -19.01
N GLN A 312 2.68 1.85 -18.00
CA GLN A 312 3.87 2.47 -17.40
C GLN A 312 5.01 2.65 -18.41
N SER A 313 5.18 1.72 -19.35
CA SER A 313 6.21 1.82 -20.40
C SER A 313 5.88 2.89 -21.45
N GLU A 314 4.59 3.07 -21.78
CA GLU A 314 4.13 4.08 -22.74
C GLU A 314 4.07 5.49 -22.12
N MET A 315 3.85 5.58 -20.81
CA MET A 315 3.73 6.82 -20.06
C MET A 315 4.63 6.76 -18.82
N GLY A 316 5.80 7.41 -18.88
CA GLY A 316 6.68 7.53 -17.73
C GLY A 316 6.03 8.31 -16.57
N TYR A 317 6.48 8.04 -15.35
CA TYR A 317 5.93 8.62 -14.11
C TYR A 317 5.79 10.14 -14.15
N GLU A 318 6.80 10.88 -14.63
CA GLU A 318 6.73 12.34 -14.68
C GLU A 318 5.60 12.84 -15.60
N ASN A 319 5.44 12.23 -16.78
CA ASN A 319 4.36 12.58 -17.71
C ASN A 319 2.98 12.20 -17.15
N PHE A 320 2.91 11.06 -16.46
CA PHE A 320 1.68 10.66 -15.74
C PHE A 320 1.31 11.71 -14.71
N ARG A 321 2.25 12.07 -13.82
CA ARG A 321 2.05 13.04 -12.74
C ARG A 321 1.67 14.43 -13.28
N GLU A 322 2.35 14.90 -14.33
CA GLU A 322 2.06 16.18 -14.97
C GLU A 322 0.59 16.30 -15.41
N GLY A 323 -0.01 15.21 -15.87
CA GLY A 323 -1.42 15.17 -16.28
C GLY A 323 -2.43 15.51 -15.18
N TYR A 324 -2.02 15.39 -13.91
CA TYR A 324 -2.90 15.59 -12.75
C TYR A 324 -2.48 16.75 -11.84
N LEU A 325 -1.45 17.51 -12.18
CA LEU A 325 -0.97 18.63 -11.35
C LEU A 325 -2.01 19.75 -11.18
N HIS A 326 -2.92 19.87 -12.14
CA HIS A 326 -3.98 20.88 -12.13
C HIS A 326 -5.29 20.36 -11.54
N THR A 327 -5.35 19.09 -11.17
CA THR A 327 -6.52 18.47 -10.54
C THR A 327 -6.52 18.83 -9.05
N LEU A 328 -7.55 19.54 -8.62
CA LEU A 328 -7.74 19.99 -7.25
C LEU A 328 -8.45 18.94 -6.40
N GLY A 329 -9.39 18.21 -7.02
CA GLY A 329 -10.07 17.08 -6.43
C GLY A 329 -10.71 16.17 -7.47
N VAL A 330 -10.93 14.91 -7.10
CA VAL A 330 -11.54 13.89 -7.94
C VAL A 330 -12.53 13.09 -7.12
N ARG A 331 -13.74 12.93 -7.66
CA ARG A 331 -14.78 12.10 -7.06
C ARG A 331 -15.30 11.11 -8.07
N VAL A 332 -15.34 9.84 -7.67
CA VAL A 332 -15.90 8.78 -8.49
C VAL A 332 -17.35 8.52 -8.10
N THR A 333 -18.20 8.26 -9.09
CA THR A 333 -19.60 7.87 -8.91
C THR A 333 -19.93 6.70 -9.84
N ASN A 334 -20.66 5.72 -9.29
CA ASN A 334 -21.19 4.57 -10.03
C ASN A 334 -20.11 3.75 -10.76
N LEU A 335 -19.09 3.26 -10.05
CA LEU A 335 -18.22 2.23 -10.62
C LEU A 335 -18.96 0.90 -10.70
N THR A 336 -18.83 0.22 -11.82
CA THR A 336 -19.40 -1.11 -12.03
C THR A 336 -18.43 -1.92 -12.86
N GLY A 337 -17.95 -3.03 -12.30
CA GLY A 337 -17.18 -4.04 -12.98
C GLY A 337 -18.09 -5.00 -13.73
N LYS A 338 -17.64 -5.46 -14.89
CA LYS A 338 -18.27 -6.55 -15.63
C LYS A 338 -17.18 -7.48 -16.15
N LEU A 339 -17.24 -8.75 -15.77
CA LEU A 339 -16.33 -9.78 -16.22
C LEU A 339 -16.42 -9.94 -17.74
N SER A 340 -15.26 -10.09 -18.38
CA SER A 340 -15.15 -10.36 -19.81
C SER A 340 -15.68 -11.75 -20.16
N GLU A 341 -16.01 -11.98 -21.45
CA GLU A 341 -16.48 -13.29 -21.91
C GLU A 341 -15.42 -14.40 -21.74
N ASP A 342 -14.15 -14.04 -21.83
CA ASP A 342 -13.00 -14.93 -21.60
C ASP A 342 -12.61 -15.06 -20.11
N ARG A 343 -13.26 -14.29 -19.23
CA ARG A 343 -13.05 -14.28 -17.77
C ARG A 343 -11.63 -13.90 -17.33
N GLU A 344 -10.78 -13.44 -18.24
CA GLU A 344 -9.41 -13.03 -17.95
C GLU A 344 -9.31 -11.56 -17.50
N SER A 345 -10.32 -10.74 -17.77
CA SER A 345 -10.34 -9.32 -17.41
C SER A 345 -11.71 -8.84 -16.94
N VAL A 346 -11.73 -7.71 -16.24
CA VAL A 346 -12.94 -7.00 -15.85
C VAL A 346 -12.95 -5.64 -16.53
N LEU A 347 -14.03 -5.36 -17.25
CA LEU A 347 -14.31 -4.03 -17.76
C LEU A 347 -15.01 -3.21 -16.67
N VAL A 348 -14.30 -2.27 -16.08
CA VAL A 348 -14.83 -1.34 -15.07
C VAL A 348 -15.28 -0.07 -15.76
N THR A 349 -16.55 0.28 -15.58
CA THR A 349 -17.15 1.51 -16.13
C THR A 349 -17.64 2.40 -15.01
N GLY A 350 -17.63 3.72 -15.22
CA GLY A 350 -18.18 4.65 -14.24
C GLY A 350 -18.13 6.10 -14.68
N THR A 351 -18.42 6.99 -13.74
CA THR A 351 -18.38 8.45 -13.95
C THR A 351 -17.47 9.11 -12.93
N VAL A 352 -16.62 10.02 -13.39
CA VAL A 352 -15.66 10.74 -12.56
C VAL A 352 -15.91 12.23 -12.71
N GLU A 353 -16.08 12.90 -11.58
CA GLU A 353 -16.12 14.34 -11.46
C GLU A 353 -14.74 14.83 -11.04
N ALA A 354 -14.13 15.73 -11.81
CA ALA A 354 -12.84 16.32 -11.48
C ALA A 354 -12.96 17.83 -11.37
N GLU A 355 -12.45 18.38 -10.28
CA GLU A 355 -12.29 19.81 -10.09
C GLU A 355 -10.88 20.20 -10.57
N GLU A 356 -10.79 21.04 -11.61
CA GLU A 356 -9.55 21.35 -12.30
C GLU A 356 -9.28 22.86 -12.27
N ARG A 357 -8.02 23.24 -12.07
CA ARG A 357 -7.57 24.63 -12.18
C ARG A 357 -7.09 24.91 -13.60
N THR A 358 -7.75 25.84 -14.27
CA THR A 358 -7.33 26.31 -15.60
C THR A 358 -6.10 27.23 -15.51
N ASP A 359 -5.44 27.46 -16.65
CA ASP A 359 -4.30 28.37 -16.77
C ASP A 359 -4.61 29.79 -16.26
N ASP A 360 -5.87 30.23 -16.43
CA ASP A 360 -6.39 31.51 -15.92
C ASP A 360 -6.70 31.51 -14.41
N LYS A 361 -6.29 30.46 -13.68
CA LYS A 361 -6.53 30.22 -12.25
C LYS A 361 -8.00 30.11 -11.86
N LYS A 362 -8.89 29.84 -12.81
CA LYS A 362 -10.31 29.54 -12.53
C LYS A 362 -10.45 28.07 -12.22
N THR A 363 -11.43 27.75 -11.38
CA THR A 363 -11.79 26.37 -11.10
C THR A 363 -12.96 25.95 -11.98
N VAL A 364 -12.84 24.78 -12.60
CA VAL A 364 -13.88 24.20 -13.46
C VAL A 364 -14.11 22.77 -13.01
N THR A 365 -15.37 22.38 -12.91
CA THR A 365 -15.77 20.99 -12.67
C THR A 365 -16.07 20.33 -14.00
N SER A 366 -15.32 19.28 -14.32
CA SER A 366 -15.46 18.48 -15.54
C SER A 366 -16.02 17.11 -15.17
N LEU A 367 -16.94 16.59 -15.99
CA LEU A 367 -17.49 15.25 -15.80
C LEU A 367 -16.97 14.31 -16.89
N TYR A 368 -16.48 13.14 -16.51
CA TYR A 368 -15.90 12.14 -17.41
C TYR A 368 -16.64 10.82 -17.29
N SER A 369 -16.93 10.18 -18.42
CA SER A 369 -17.25 8.74 -18.45
C SER A 369 -15.95 7.97 -18.61
N VAL A 370 -15.74 6.97 -17.78
CA VAL A 370 -14.49 6.20 -17.74
C VAL A 370 -14.75 4.72 -18.00
N ASN A 371 -13.82 4.09 -18.71
CA ASN A 371 -13.83 2.67 -19.01
C ASN A 371 -12.40 2.15 -18.84
N TYR A 372 -12.22 1.17 -17.97
CA TYR A 372 -10.95 0.55 -17.65
C TYR A 372 -11.00 -0.95 -17.82
N GLU A 373 -9.94 -1.51 -18.37
CA GLU A 373 -9.72 -2.94 -18.39
C GLU A 373 -8.74 -3.30 -17.28
N VAL A 374 -9.18 -4.16 -16.37
CA VAL A 374 -8.43 -4.60 -15.19
C VAL A 374 -8.22 -6.10 -15.28
N ALA A 375 -6.98 -6.55 -15.08
CA ALA A 375 -6.66 -7.97 -15.07
C ALA A 375 -5.42 -8.23 -14.23
N TYR A 376 -5.07 -9.50 -14.06
CA TYR A 376 -3.84 -9.87 -13.37
C TYR A 376 -2.62 -9.80 -14.29
N GLU A 377 -1.57 -9.15 -13.80
CA GLU A 377 -0.26 -9.11 -14.42
C GLU A 377 0.80 -9.44 -13.35
N ASN A 378 1.59 -10.50 -13.56
CA ASN A 378 2.60 -10.97 -12.59
C ASN A 378 2.01 -11.17 -11.17
N ASP A 379 0.89 -11.90 -11.10
CA ASP A 379 0.14 -12.14 -9.85
C ASP A 379 -0.42 -10.88 -9.17
N GLN A 380 -0.44 -9.74 -9.87
CA GLN A 380 -0.96 -8.49 -9.35
C GLN A 380 -2.14 -7.97 -10.15
N LEU A 381 -3.21 -7.53 -9.49
CA LEU A 381 -4.32 -6.88 -10.15
C LEU A 381 -3.87 -5.49 -10.64
N LYS A 382 -3.96 -5.27 -11.94
CA LYS A 382 -3.44 -4.06 -12.60
C LYS A 382 -4.46 -3.47 -13.56
N ILE A 383 -4.37 -2.15 -13.70
CA ILE A 383 -5.11 -1.40 -14.71
C ILE A 383 -4.35 -1.50 -16.03
N LEU A 384 -4.80 -2.37 -16.93
CA LEU A 384 -4.10 -2.63 -18.19
C LEU A 384 -4.30 -1.48 -19.17
N HIS A 385 -5.54 -1.01 -19.29
CA HIS A 385 -5.93 0.06 -20.20
C HIS A 385 -7.04 0.91 -19.63
N GLY A 386 -7.13 2.17 -20.04
CA GLY A 386 -8.18 3.07 -19.62
C GLY A 386 -8.50 4.12 -20.67
N LYS A 387 -9.77 4.52 -20.72
CA LYS A 387 -10.25 5.64 -21.54
C LYS A 387 -11.21 6.48 -20.73
N ALA A 388 -10.93 7.78 -20.66
CA ALA A 388 -11.84 8.78 -20.13
C ALA A 388 -12.37 9.65 -21.29
N LYS A 389 -13.69 9.84 -21.31
CA LYS A 389 -14.38 10.72 -22.26
C LYS A 389 -15.11 11.82 -21.50
N ARG A 390 -14.72 13.07 -21.74
CA ARG A 390 -15.41 14.22 -21.17
C ARG A 390 -16.86 14.28 -21.65
N LEU A 391 -17.78 14.43 -20.70
CA LEU A 391 -19.22 14.54 -20.90
C LEU A 391 -19.68 16.00 -20.85
N LYS A 392 -19.12 16.79 -19.93
CA LYS A 392 -19.42 18.23 -19.74
C LYS A 392 -18.20 19.00 -19.26
#